data_AF-A0A2T4YPM1-F1
#
_entry.id   AF-A0A2T4YPM1-F1
#
_cell.length_a   1.000
_cell.length_b   1.000
_cell.length_c   1.000
_cell.angle_alpha   90.00
_cell.angle_beta   90.00
_cell.angle_gamma   90.00
#
_symmetry.space_group_name_H-M   'P 1'
#
loop_
_entity.id
_entity.type
_entity.pdbx_description
1 polymer ?
#
loop_
_entity_poly.entity_id
_entity_poly.type
_entity_poly.pdbx_seq_one_letter_code
_entity_poly.pdbx_strand_id
1 'polypeptide(L)'
;MGKLLEFPNKLSLTIRSGRQHRIAVKVIDTINPRLTRWVTQFFVQEAEFNAHTGFSDELVANGDKHRFDVTSTRAVRRFIAGTLHLVSDDKLAIWVDGVRVCPLVTRRA
;
A
#
# COMPACT_ATOMS: atom_id res chain seq x y z
N MET A 1 6.26 -21.82 -7.66
CA MET A 1 6.07 -22.03 -6.20
C MET A 1 6.29 -20.70 -5.48
N GLY A 2 5.23 -20.06 -4.97
CA GLY A 2 5.35 -18.79 -4.23
C GLY A 2 5.61 -19.07 -2.75
N LYS A 3 6.67 -18.49 -2.17
CA LYS A 3 6.97 -18.61 -0.73
C LYS A 3 6.05 -17.68 0.08
N LEU A 4 5.43 -18.23 1.11
CA LEU A 4 4.63 -17.51 2.09
C LEU A 4 5.55 -16.63 2.94
N LEU A 5 5.17 -15.37 3.16
CA LEU A 5 5.92 -14.44 4.01
C LEU A 5 4.99 -13.98 5.11
N GLU A 6 5.27 -14.45 6.31
CA GLU A 6 4.51 -14.10 7.51
C GLU A 6 5.01 -12.77 8.07
N PHE A 7 4.09 -11.84 8.30
CA PHE A 7 4.39 -10.57 8.95
C PHE A 7 4.06 -10.68 10.45
N PRO A 8 4.90 -10.13 11.34
CA PRO A 8 4.79 -10.31 12.80
C PRO A 8 3.58 -9.62 13.46
N ASN A 9 2.73 -8.94 12.70
CA ASN A 9 1.34 -8.61 13.08
C ASN A 9 0.48 -8.96 11.88
N LYS A 10 -0.26 -10.07 11.98
CA LYS A 10 -0.66 -10.91 10.84
C LYS A 10 -1.44 -10.14 9.77
N LEU A 11 -0.70 -9.79 8.72
CA LEU A 11 -1.15 -9.57 7.36
C LEU A 11 -0.56 -10.71 6.55
N SER A 12 -1.34 -11.69 6.09
CA SER A 12 -0.82 -12.69 5.15
C SER A 12 -0.94 -12.12 3.74
N LEU A 13 0.11 -11.44 3.27
CA LEU A 13 0.22 -11.05 1.87
C LEU A 13 1.07 -12.04 1.10
N THR A 14 0.45 -12.76 0.17
CA THR A 14 1.17 -13.62 -0.77
C THR A 14 1.60 -12.78 -1.96
N ILE A 15 2.79 -12.17 -1.88
CA ILE A 15 3.43 -11.50 -3.01
C ILE A 15 4.38 -12.49 -3.67
N ARG A 16 4.26 -12.68 -4.99
CA ARG A 16 5.26 -13.46 -5.73
C ARG A 16 6.60 -12.72 -5.65
N SER A 17 7.72 -13.38 -5.36
CA SER A 17 9.01 -12.69 -5.37
C SER A 17 9.32 -12.20 -6.79
N GLY A 18 9.67 -10.91 -6.93
CA GLY A 18 9.89 -10.27 -8.22
C GLY A 18 10.89 -9.13 -8.14
N ARG A 19 11.47 -8.78 -9.30
CA ARG A 19 12.36 -7.61 -9.47
C ARG A 19 11.59 -6.29 -9.61
N GLN A 20 10.28 -6.35 -9.78
CA GLN A 20 9.41 -5.19 -9.86
C GLN A 20 8.01 -5.60 -9.42
N HIS A 21 7.31 -4.70 -8.75
CA HIS A 21 5.93 -4.87 -8.34
C HIS A 21 5.12 -3.64 -8.71
N ARG A 22 3.92 -3.86 -9.22
CA ARG A 22 2.98 -2.78 -9.49
C ARG A 22 2.12 -2.55 -8.25
N ILE A 23 2.17 -1.35 -7.70
CA ILE A 23 1.33 -0.96 -6.58
C ILE A 23 0.24 0.01 -7.06
N ALA A 24 -0.97 -0.18 -6.55
CA ALA A 24 -2.02 0.82 -6.65
C ALA A 24 -2.50 1.20 -5.25
N VAL A 25 -2.77 2.48 -5.03
CA VAL A 25 -3.22 3.01 -3.75
C VAL A 25 -4.43 3.90 -3.98
N LYS A 26 -5.45 3.77 -3.13
CA LYS A 26 -6.63 4.64 -3.10
C LYS A 26 -6.80 5.14 -1.67
N VAL A 27 -6.86 6.45 -1.51
CA VAL A 27 -7.27 7.06 -0.23
C VAL A 27 -8.77 6.92 -0.13
N ILE A 28 -9.22 6.33 0.98
CA ILE A 28 -10.64 6.13 1.30
C ILE A 28 -11.04 6.93 2.56
N ASP A 29 -10.08 7.59 3.20
CA ASP A 29 -10.31 8.49 4.34
C ASP A 29 -11.27 9.63 3.97
N THR A 30 -12.42 9.66 4.64
CA THR A 30 -13.45 10.70 4.47
C THR A 30 -13.25 11.89 5.40
N ILE A 31 -12.40 11.77 6.43
CA ILE A 31 -12.19 12.79 7.45
C ILE A 31 -11.07 13.73 7.01
N ASN A 32 -9.89 13.17 6.71
CA ASN A 32 -8.69 13.95 6.36
C ASN A 32 -7.95 13.38 5.14
N PRO A 33 -8.59 13.35 3.95
CA PRO A 33 -8.02 12.72 2.75
C PRO A 33 -6.65 13.29 2.35
N ARG A 34 -6.45 14.61 2.49
CA ARG A 34 -5.17 15.28 2.19
C ARG A 34 -4.06 14.80 3.12
N LEU A 35 -4.33 14.71 4.42
CA LEU A 35 -3.33 14.27 5.39
C LEU A 35 -2.95 12.81 5.12
N THR A 36 -3.93 11.93 4.91
CA THR A 36 -3.70 10.52 4.59
C THR A 36 -2.90 10.36 3.30
N ARG A 37 -3.16 11.20 2.28
CA ARG A 37 -2.35 11.26 1.05
C ARG A 37 -0.91 11.70 1.30
N TRP A 38 -0.68 12.72 2.13
CA TRP A 38 0.66 13.18 2.49
C TRP A 38 1.46 12.11 3.24
N VAL A 39 0.85 11.47 4.25
CA VAL A 39 1.47 10.36 4.98
C VAL A 39 1.79 9.19 4.04
N THR A 40 0.86 8.86 3.14
CA THR A 40 1.09 7.81 2.14
C THR A 40 2.24 8.20 1.20
N GLN A 41 2.29 9.45 0.72
CA GLN A 41 3.37 9.94 -0.15
C GLN A 41 4.74 9.81 0.52
N PHE A 42 4.84 10.06 1.82
CA PHE A 42 6.09 9.87 2.57
C PHE A 42 6.59 8.42 2.47
N PHE A 43 5.72 7.44 2.71
CA PHE A 43 6.08 6.03 2.51
C PHE A 43 6.34 5.67 1.04
N VAL A 44 5.70 6.39 0.10
CA VAL A 44 5.96 6.32 -1.35
C VAL A 44 7.25 7.07 -1.76
N GLN A 45 7.95 7.75 -0.87
CA GLN A 45 9.29 8.29 -1.16
C GLN A 45 10.37 7.45 -0.48
N GLU A 46 10.06 6.87 0.68
CA GLU A 46 10.99 6.06 1.47
C GLU A 46 11.21 4.64 0.93
N ALA A 47 10.24 4.06 0.22
CA ALA A 47 10.50 2.82 -0.50
C ALA A 47 11.29 3.09 -1.80
N GLU A 48 12.06 2.13 -2.27
CA GLU A 48 12.96 2.29 -3.43
C GLU A 48 12.13 2.29 -4.73
N PHE A 49 11.44 3.39 -5.06
CA PHE A 49 10.52 3.50 -6.19
C PHE A 49 11.22 3.83 -7.50
N ASN A 50 10.70 3.26 -8.60
CA ASN A 50 10.96 3.76 -9.94
C ASN A 50 9.95 4.88 -10.24
N ALA A 51 10.48 6.05 -10.57
CA ALA A 51 9.74 7.31 -10.65
C ALA A 51 8.51 7.25 -11.55
N HIS A 52 7.33 7.52 -10.96
CA HIS A 52 6.16 8.01 -11.66
C HIS A 52 5.61 9.26 -10.97
N THR A 53 4.94 10.10 -11.75
CA THR A 53 4.31 11.38 -11.37
C THR A 53 3.65 11.28 -10.00
N GLY A 54 3.97 12.19 -9.08
CA GLY A 54 3.61 12.07 -7.66
C GLY A 54 2.11 11.87 -7.39
N PHE A 55 1.79 11.33 -6.22
CA PHE A 55 0.43 11.11 -5.76
C PHE A 55 -0.30 12.47 -5.67
N SER A 56 -1.17 12.82 -6.61
CA SER A 56 -1.78 14.15 -6.65
C SER A 56 -3.03 14.26 -5.78
N ASP A 57 -3.30 15.47 -5.29
CA ASP A 57 -4.50 15.78 -4.51
C ASP A 57 -5.77 15.66 -5.36
N GLU A 58 -5.69 15.92 -6.67
CA GLU A 58 -6.80 15.76 -7.61
C GLU A 58 -7.23 14.30 -7.74
N LEU A 59 -6.28 13.36 -7.84
CA LEU A 59 -6.61 11.93 -7.89
C LEU A 59 -7.32 11.48 -6.59
N VAL A 60 -6.91 12.04 -5.45
CA VAL A 60 -7.58 11.76 -4.18
C VAL A 60 -8.98 12.36 -4.14
N ALA A 61 -9.15 13.60 -4.59
CA ALA A 61 -10.46 14.24 -4.66
C ALA A 61 -11.46 13.47 -5.56
N ASN A 62 -10.96 12.89 -6.65
CA ASN A 62 -11.77 12.07 -7.56
C ASN A 62 -11.99 10.62 -7.06
N GLY A 63 -11.35 10.23 -5.95
CA GLY A 63 -11.42 8.86 -5.44
C GLY A 63 -10.72 7.84 -6.33
N ASP A 64 -9.75 8.28 -7.14
CA ASP A 64 -9.01 7.47 -8.09
C ASP A 64 -7.87 6.68 -7.43
N LYS A 65 -7.41 5.65 -8.16
CA LYS A 65 -6.24 4.86 -7.76
C LYS A 65 -4.97 5.51 -8.29
N HIS A 66 -4.09 5.88 -7.39
CA HIS A 66 -2.71 6.21 -7.74
C HIS A 66 -1.91 4.94 -7.97
N ARG A 67 -1.06 4.89 -9.01
CA ARG A 67 -0.33 3.68 -9.42
C ARG A 67 1.16 4.00 -9.58
N PHE A 68 2.01 3.13 -9.07
CA PHE A 68 3.46 3.26 -9.15
C PHE A 68 4.13 1.88 -9.09
N ASP A 69 5.39 1.83 -9.51
CA ASP A 69 6.17 0.60 -9.52
C ASP A 69 7.28 0.63 -8.46
N VAL A 70 7.49 -0.52 -7.83
CA VAL A 70 8.49 -0.73 -6.78
C VAL A 70 9.55 -1.69 -7.26
N THR A 71 10.82 -1.34 -7.07
CA THR A 71 11.98 -2.07 -7.63
C THR A 71 12.35 -3.35 -6.89
N SER A 72 11.70 -3.67 -5.77
CA SER A 72 11.98 -4.91 -5.04
C SER A 72 10.83 -5.34 -4.13
N THR A 73 10.69 -6.66 -3.93
CA THR A 73 9.77 -7.20 -2.91
C THR A 73 10.09 -6.65 -1.52
N ARG A 74 11.36 -6.34 -1.20
CA ARG A 74 11.76 -5.74 0.09
C ARG A 74 11.15 -4.35 0.27
N ALA A 75 11.20 -3.51 -0.76
CA ALA A 75 10.62 -2.18 -0.72
C ALA A 75 9.08 -2.25 -0.59
N VAL A 76 8.42 -3.20 -1.28
CA VAL A 76 6.98 -3.45 -1.09
C VAL A 76 6.65 -3.79 0.37
N ARG A 77 7.44 -4.64 1.02
CA ARG A 77 7.23 -5.01 2.43
C ARG A 77 7.35 -3.80 3.36
N ARG A 78 8.37 -2.95 3.15
CA ARG A 78 8.56 -1.72 3.92
C ARG A 78 7.37 -0.77 3.75
N PHE A 79 6.93 -0.58 2.51
CA PHE A 79 5.77 0.24 2.19
C PHE A 79 4.49 -0.24 2.91
N ILE A 80 4.19 -1.54 2.83
CA ILE A 80 3.02 -2.14 3.51
C ILE A 80 3.14 -2.00 5.03
N ALA A 81 4.32 -2.26 5.60
CA ALA A 81 4.53 -2.15 7.04
C ALA A 81 4.33 -0.72 7.54
N GLY A 82 4.83 0.28 6.81
CA GLY A 82 4.66 1.70 7.17
C GLY A 82 3.21 2.17 7.07
N THR A 83 2.47 1.71 6.05
CA THR A 83 1.09 2.12 5.79
C THR A 83 0.03 1.27 6.50
N LEU A 84 0.43 0.26 7.27
CA LEU A 84 -0.46 -0.72 7.90
C LEU A 84 -1.56 -0.08 8.76
N HIS A 85 -1.21 0.95 9.53
CA HIS A 85 -2.15 1.66 10.40
C HIS A 85 -3.27 2.33 9.59
N LEU A 86 -2.93 2.95 8.45
CA LEU A 86 -3.93 3.57 7.56
C LEU A 86 -4.85 2.53 6.91
N VAL A 87 -4.31 1.37 6.56
CA VAL A 87 -5.11 0.27 6.00
C VAL A 87 -6.04 -0.34 7.06
N SER A 88 -5.58 -0.47 8.30
CA SER A 88 -6.35 -1.03 9.41
C SER A 88 -7.48 -0.10 9.86
N ASP A 89 -7.25 1.22 9.77
CA ASP A 89 -8.23 2.27 10.06
C ASP A 89 -9.23 2.50 8.92
N ASP A 90 -9.19 1.71 7.85
CA ASP A 90 -10.00 1.89 6.63
C ASP A 90 -9.85 3.30 6.01
N LYS A 91 -8.64 3.86 6.08
CA LYS A 91 -8.25 5.16 5.48
C LYS A 91 -7.53 4.99 4.14
N LEU A 92 -6.96 3.82 3.90
CA LEU A 92 -6.16 3.52 2.71
C LEU A 92 -6.46 2.12 2.17
N ALA A 93 -6.70 2.02 0.86
CA ALA A 93 -6.78 0.75 0.15
C ALA A 93 -5.55 0.58 -0.76
N ILE A 94 -4.87 -0.55 -0.63
CA ILE A 94 -3.64 -0.87 -1.39
C ILE A 94 -3.87 -2.12 -2.23
N TRP A 95 -3.33 -2.16 -3.44
CA TRP A 95 -3.22 -3.34 -4.29
C TRP A 95 -1.76 -3.56 -4.68
N VAL A 96 -1.31 -4.81 -4.64
CA VAL A 96 0.03 -5.23 -5.10
C VAL A 96 -0.17 -6.26 -6.20
N ASP A 97 0.39 -5.99 -7.38
CA ASP A 97 0.24 -6.82 -8.59
C ASP A 97 -1.24 -7.16 -8.91
N GLY A 98 -2.14 -6.20 -8.63
CA GLY A 98 -3.58 -6.34 -8.80
C GLY A 98 -4.33 -7.01 -7.65
N VAL A 99 -3.63 -7.57 -6.65
CA VAL A 99 -4.23 -8.21 -5.48
C VAL A 99 -4.43 -7.19 -4.36
N ARG A 100 -5.65 -7.09 -3.82
CA ARG A 100 -5.94 -6.16 -2.72
C ARG A 100 -5.24 -6.63 -1.44
N VAL A 101 -4.58 -5.69 -0.77
CA VAL A 101 -4.04 -5.85 0.59
C VAL A 101 -5.20 -5.77 1.57
N CYS A 102 -5.41 -6.84 2.33
CA CYS A 102 -6.46 -6.89 3.35
C CYS A 102 -5.81 -7.19 4.71
N PRO A 103 -6.01 -6.35 5.74
CA PRO A 103 -5.59 -6.64 7.11
C PRO A 103 -6.21 -7.96 7.53
N LEU A 104 -5.39 -8.90 7.99
CA LEU A 104 -5.86 -10.15 8.58
C LEU A 104 -6.26 -9.82 10.03
N VAL A 105 -7.29 -8.99 10.15
CA VAL A 105 -7.96 -8.78 11.42
C VAL A 105 -8.61 -10.12 11.72
N THR A 106 -7.97 -10.91 12.57
CA THR A 106 -8.67 -12.01 13.23
C THR A 106 -9.78 -11.33 14.01
N ARG A 107 -11.00 -11.28 13.45
CA ARG A 107 -12.19 -11.04 14.28
C ARG A 107 -12.18 -12.17 15.30
N ARG A 108 -11.64 -11.91 16.49
CA ARG A 108 -12.07 -12.66 17.67
C ARG A 108 -13.54 -12.32 17.81
N ALA A 109 -14.37 -13.32 17.52
CA ALA A 109 -15.77 -13.35 17.89
C ALA A 109 -15.90 -13.27 19.41
#